data_AF-A0A2N1QBV5-F1
#
_entry.id   AF-A0A2N1QBV5-F1
#
_cell.length_a   1.000
_cell.length_b   1.000
_cell.length_c   1.000
_cell.angle_alpha   90.00
_cell.angle_beta   90.00
_cell.angle_gamma   90.00
#
_symmetry.space_group_name_H-M   'P 1'
#
loop_
_entity.id
_entity.type
_entity.pdbx_description
1 polymer ?
#
loop_
_entity_poly.entity_id
_entity_poly.type
_entity_poly.pdbx_seq_one_letter_code
_entity_poly.pdbx_strand_id
1 'polypeptide(L)'
;MNVYRKSLVIQLLLFIVFFIMGANLIVGAYLGATMGWINYVLLGVLIAFAVFGFVLYKKEDPRIVVMTPKEMNLIKYLLYGYFFVYIVHMILPSILTTVDQKMLSLVVGIILMGIASYGVNMQLRLLKQK
;
A
#
# COMPACT_ATOMS: atom_id res chain seq x y z
N MET A 1 -2.00 20.49 -12.71
CA MET A 1 -2.57 20.76 -11.37
C MET A 1 -1.44 20.90 -10.38
N ASN A 2 -1.47 21.97 -9.59
CA ASN A 2 -0.46 22.21 -8.57
C ASN A 2 -0.81 21.40 -7.33
N VAL A 3 0.08 20.49 -6.94
CA VAL A 3 -0.11 19.64 -5.75
C VAL A 3 1.05 19.87 -4.81
N TYR A 4 0.76 19.98 -3.52
CA TYR A 4 1.80 20.10 -2.50
C TYR A 4 2.66 18.83 -2.49
N ARG A 5 3.98 19.01 -2.56
CA ARG A 5 4.96 17.92 -2.49
C ARG A 5 4.73 17.02 -1.28
N LYS A 6 4.34 17.63 -0.16
CA LYS A 6 3.97 16.96 1.09
C LYS A 6 2.86 15.92 0.91
N SER A 7 1.82 16.24 0.14
CA SER A 7 0.74 15.30 -0.18
C SER A 7 1.28 14.08 -0.93
N LEU A 8 2.17 14.30 -1.90
CA LEU A 8 2.84 13.22 -2.64
C LEU A 8 3.72 12.35 -1.73
N VAL A 9 4.38 12.92 -0.73
CA VAL A 9 5.20 12.17 0.24
C VAL A 9 4.33 11.29 1.14
N ILE A 10 3.21 11.81 1.65
CA ILE A 10 2.27 11.02 2.47
C ILE A 10 1.74 9.84 1.67
N GLN A 11 1.39 10.09 0.41
CA GLN A 11 0.80 9.06 -0.42
C GLN A 11 1.85 8.05 -0.91
N LEU A 12 3.13 8.45 -1.08
CA LEU A 12 4.25 7.51 -1.23
C LEU A 12 4.34 6.58 -0.02
N LEU A 13 4.27 7.14 1.19
CA LEU A 13 4.33 6.38 2.43
C LEU A 13 3.17 5.39 2.53
N LEU A 14 1.97 5.79 2.11
CA LEU A 14 0.81 4.93 2.06
C LEU A 14 1.00 3.75 1.08
N PHE A 15 1.61 3.96 -0.09
CA PHE A 15 1.95 2.85 -0.99
C PHE A 15 3.00 1.90 -0.41
N ILE A 16 3.95 2.39 0.39
CA ILE A 16 4.89 1.52 1.11
C ILE A 16 4.15 0.66 2.14
N VAL A 17 3.22 1.24 2.88
CA VAL A 17 2.36 0.50 3.81
C VAL A 17 1.54 -0.57 3.07
N PHE A 18 0.99 -0.24 1.91
CA PHE A 18 0.26 -1.20 1.06
C PHE A 18 1.14 -2.34 0.57
N PHE A 19 2.39 -2.07 0.24
CA PHE A 19 3.35 -3.12 -0.13
C PHE A 19 3.58 -4.08 1.05
N ILE A 20 3.77 -3.54 2.26
CA ILE A 20 3.96 -4.33 3.48
C ILE A 20 2.71 -5.18 3.79
N MET A 21 1.51 -4.61 3.64
CA MET A 21 0.26 -5.38 3.80
C MET A 21 0.14 -6.52 2.78
N GLY A 22 0.54 -6.29 1.52
CA GLY A 22 0.59 -7.34 0.51
C GLY A 22 1.58 -8.46 0.86
N ALA A 23 2.76 -8.10 1.36
CA ALA A 23 3.74 -9.07 1.85
C ALA A 23 3.21 -9.84 3.08
N ASN A 24 2.48 -9.18 3.96
CA ASN A 24 1.88 -9.80 5.13
C ASN A 24 0.83 -10.86 4.78
N LEU A 25 0.09 -10.70 3.67
CA LEU A 25 -0.82 -11.75 3.20
C LEU A 25 -0.08 -13.05 2.87
N ILE A 26 1.09 -12.94 2.22
CA ILE A 26 1.93 -14.09 1.91
C ILE A 26 2.49 -14.67 3.20
N VAL A 27 3.14 -13.84 4.02
CA VAL A 27 3.75 -14.28 5.28
C VAL A 27 2.71 -14.93 6.21
N GLY A 28 1.53 -14.33 6.36
CA GLY A 28 0.45 -14.86 7.18
C GLY A 28 -0.08 -16.21 6.70
N ALA A 29 -0.15 -16.43 5.39
CA ALA A 29 -0.61 -17.70 4.82
C ALA A 29 0.34 -18.89 5.11
N TYR A 30 1.65 -18.63 5.23
CA TYR A 30 2.66 -19.68 5.46
C TYR A 30 3.13 -19.77 6.92
N LEU A 31 3.24 -18.64 7.61
CA LEU A 31 3.84 -18.53 8.95
C LEU A 31 2.83 -18.11 10.03
N GLY A 32 1.64 -17.65 9.67
CA GLY A 32 0.66 -17.14 10.64
C GLY A 32 0.17 -18.19 11.64
N ALA A 33 0.04 -19.45 11.21
CA ALA A 33 -0.37 -20.56 12.09
C ALA A 33 0.74 -21.00 13.06
N THR A 34 2.00 -20.84 12.67
CA THR A 34 3.18 -21.27 13.44
C THR A 34 3.74 -20.15 14.31
N MET A 35 3.51 -18.89 13.94
CA MET A 35 4.12 -17.71 14.54
C MET A 35 3.08 -16.60 14.74
N GLY A 36 2.24 -16.73 15.78
CA GLY A 36 1.23 -15.71 16.12
C GLY A 36 1.81 -14.31 16.42
N TRP A 37 3.11 -14.21 16.68
CA TRP A 37 3.81 -12.96 16.96
C TRP A 37 4.02 -12.07 15.72
N ILE A 38 3.91 -12.62 14.50
CA ILE A 38 4.09 -11.87 13.24
C ILE A 38 3.08 -10.73 13.11
N ASN A 39 1.86 -10.93 13.63
CA ASN A 39 0.83 -9.89 13.63
C ASN A 39 1.20 -8.70 14.53
N TYR A 40 1.87 -8.93 15.67
CA TYR A 40 2.36 -7.86 16.53
C TYR A 40 3.52 -7.10 15.88
N VAL A 41 4.39 -7.80 15.14
CA VAL A 41 5.45 -7.16 14.35
C VAL A 41 4.83 -6.25 13.29
N LEU A 42 3.84 -6.74 12.54
CA LEU A 42 3.12 -5.93 11.55
C LEU A 42 2.48 -4.70 12.19
N LEU A 43 1.81 -4.85 13.33
CA LEU A 43 1.21 -3.74 14.06
C LEU A 43 2.27 -2.70 14.45
N GLY A 44 3.42 -3.15 14.96
CA GLY A 44 4.54 -2.27 15.30
C GLY A 44 5.05 -1.50 14.07
N VAL A 45 5.17 -2.17 12.92
CA VAL A 45 5.55 -1.53 11.65
C VAL A 45 4.52 -0.49 11.22
N LEU A 46 3.22 -0.81 11.29
CA LEU A 46 2.14 0.14 10.95
C LEU A 46 2.15 1.37 11.85
N ILE A 47 2.32 1.20 13.16
CA ILE A 47 2.43 2.31 14.11
C ILE A 47 3.65 3.17 13.80
N ALA A 48 4.81 2.56 13.55
CA ALA A 48 6.02 3.29 13.18
C ALA A 48 5.82 4.12 11.90
N PHE A 49 5.16 3.57 10.88
CA PHE A 49 4.81 4.29 9.66
C PHE A 49 3.82 5.42 9.91
N ALA A 50 2.81 5.22 10.76
CA ALA A 50 1.85 6.26 11.12
C ALA A 50 2.52 7.42 11.85
N VAL A 51 3.38 7.13 12.83
CA VAL A 51 4.17 8.13 13.56
C VAL A 51 5.11 8.88 12.60
N PHE A 52 5.83 8.15 11.76
CA PHE A 52 6.74 8.77 10.78
C PHE A 52 5.99 9.64 9.77
N GLY A 53 4.84 9.16 9.27
CA GLY A 53 3.94 9.91 8.42
C GLY A 53 3.40 11.17 9.09
N PHE A 54 3.03 11.11 10.37
CA PHE A 54 2.59 12.26 11.15
C PHE A 54 3.71 13.28 11.36
N VAL A 55 4.93 12.84 11.69
CA VAL A 55 6.09 13.72 11.85
C VAL A 55 6.44 14.42 10.53
N LEU A 56 6.42 13.70 9.40
CA LEU A 56 6.57 14.29 8.08
C LEU A 56 5.43 15.25 7.74
N TYR A 57 4.20 14.92 8.12
CA TYR A 57 3.06 15.80 7.95
C TYR A 57 3.14 17.05 8.83
N LYS A 58 3.86 17.05 9.95
CA LYS A 58 4.01 18.28 10.74
C LYS A 58 5.04 19.25 10.15
N LYS A 59 5.99 18.75 9.34
CA LYS A 59 6.95 19.63 8.66
C LYS A 59 6.26 20.47 7.59
N GLU A 60 6.55 21.76 7.60
CA GLU A 60 6.13 22.68 6.54
C GLU A 60 7.09 22.48 5.34
N ASP A 61 6.53 22.06 4.20
CA ASP A 61 7.23 22.04 2.92
C ASP A 61 6.34 22.80 1.91
N PRO A 62 6.66 24.07 1.59
CA PRO A 62 5.87 24.89 0.67
C PRO A 62 6.08 24.52 -0.81
N ARG A 63 6.92 23.53 -1.12
CA ARG A 63 7.21 23.15 -2.51
C ARG A 63 5.97 22.57 -3.18
N ILE A 64 5.71 23.06 -4.39
CA ILE A 64 4.62 22.64 -5.25
C ILE A 64 5.20 21.81 -6.38
N VAL A 65 4.60 20.65 -6.65
CA VAL A 65 4.93 19.82 -7.81
C VAL A 65 3.77 19.93 -8.80
N VAL A 66 4.11 20.13 -10.07
CA VAL A 66 3.12 20.19 -11.14
C VAL A 66 2.80 18.76 -11.57
N MET A 67 1.56 18.34 -11.34
CA MET A 67 1.06 17.03 -11.72
C MET A 67 0.02 17.15 -12.84
N THR A 68 0.09 16.28 -13.84
CA THR A 68 -0.92 16.22 -14.89
C THR A 68 -2.20 15.53 -14.39
N PRO A 69 -3.38 15.87 -14.95
CA PRO A 69 -4.64 15.21 -14.59
C PRO A 69 -4.60 13.70 -14.83
N LYS A 70 -3.85 13.25 -15.86
CA LYS A 70 -3.66 11.84 -16.19
C LYS A 70 -2.93 11.10 -15.06
N GLU A 71 -1.86 11.67 -14.53
CA GLU A 71 -1.11 11.09 -13.41
C GLU A 71 -1.95 11.02 -12.13
N MET A 72 -2.72 12.08 -11.83
CA MET A 72 -3.63 12.10 -10.69
C MET A 72 -4.71 11.01 -10.79
N ASN A 73 -5.30 10.83 -11.97
CA ASN A 73 -6.30 9.78 -12.17
C ASN A 73 -5.68 8.39 -12.10
N LEU A 74 -4.49 8.20 -12.66
CA LEU A 74 -3.75 6.93 -12.57
C LEU A 74 -3.44 6.55 -11.12
N ILE A 75 -3.00 7.51 -10.30
CA ILE A 75 -2.85 7.34 -8.85
C ILE A 75 -4.14 6.83 -8.21
N LYS A 76 -5.27 7.49 -8.49
CA LYS A 76 -6.57 7.12 -7.91
C LYS A 76 -6.98 5.72 -8.31
N TYR A 77 -6.79 5.36 -9.58
CA TYR A 77 -7.09 4.01 -10.07
C TYR A 77 -6.20 2.95 -9.43
N LEU A 78 -4.92 3.24 -9.17
CA LEU A 78 -4.03 2.33 -8.44
C LEU A 78 -4.51 2.12 -7.00
N LEU A 79 -4.89 3.20 -6.31
CA LEU A 79 -5.45 3.15 -4.96
C LEU A 79 -6.75 2.34 -4.92
N TYR A 80 -7.70 2.65 -5.78
CA TYR A 80 -8.99 1.95 -5.83
C TYR A 80 -8.83 0.51 -6.28
N GLY A 81 -7.96 0.23 -7.24
CA GLY A 81 -7.62 -1.12 -7.68
C GLY A 81 -7.02 -1.94 -6.55
N TYR A 82 -6.08 -1.37 -5.78
CA TYR A 82 -5.52 -2.02 -4.59
C TYR A 82 -6.61 -2.38 -3.58
N PHE A 83 -7.45 -1.41 -3.18
CA PHE A 83 -8.52 -1.65 -2.23
C PHE A 83 -9.54 -2.66 -2.73
N PHE A 84 -9.90 -2.59 -4.01
CA PHE A 84 -10.83 -3.54 -4.62
C PHE A 84 -10.29 -4.96 -4.54
N VAL A 85 -9.04 -5.20 -4.96
CA VAL A 85 -8.41 -6.53 -4.90
C VAL A 85 -8.31 -7.02 -3.46
N TYR A 86 -7.96 -6.14 -2.52
CA TYR A 86 -7.87 -6.49 -1.10
C TYR A 86 -9.23 -6.85 -0.49
N ILE A 87 -10.29 -6.08 -0.78
CA ILE A 87 -11.65 -6.37 -0.32
C ILE A 87 -12.14 -7.69 -0.91
N VAL A 88 -11.89 -7.94 -2.20
CA VAL A 88 -12.23 -9.22 -2.83
C VAL A 88 -11.53 -10.36 -2.10
N HIS A 89 -10.23 -10.25 -1.81
CA HIS A 89 -9.51 -11.27 -1.04
C HIS A 89 -10.10 -11.53 0.35
N MET A 90 -10.59 -10.49 1.04
CA MET A 90 -11.21 -10.64 2.36
C MET A 90 -12.56 -11.37 2.29
N ILE A 91 -13.34 -11.13 1.24
CA ILE A 91 -14.71 -11.66 1.10
C ILE A 91 -14.72 -13.05 0.43
N LEU A 92 -13.84 -13.28 -0.55
CA LEU A 92 -13.85 -14.49 -1.38
C LEU A 92 -13.78 -15.81 -0.58
N PRO A 93 -12.93 -15.95 0.47
CA PRO A 93 -12.89 -17.14 1.32
C PRO A 93 -14.18 -17.38 2.11
N SER A 94 -14.94 -16.32 2.39
CA SER A 94 -16.21 -16.41 3.13
C SER A 94 -17.36 -16.89 2.23
N ILE A 95 -17.25 -16.68 0.91
CA ILE A 95 -18.26 -17.10 -0.07
C ILE A 95 -17.91 -18.48 -0.67
N LEU A 96 -16.62 -18.74 -0.92
CA LEU A 96 -16.13 -19.96 -1.58
C LEU A 96 -15.24 -20.75 -0.61
N THR A 97 -15.85 -21.66 0.14
CA THR A 97 -15.15 -22.53 1.11
C THR A 97 -14.21 -23.55 0.48
N THR A 98 -14.28 -23.75 -0.84
CA THR A 98 -13.46 -24.71 -1.60
C THR A 98 -12.13 -24.14 -2.10
N VAL A 99 -11.88 -22.83 -1.94
CA VAL A 99 -10.65 -22.21 -2.43
C VAL A 99 -9.53 -22.40 -1.41
N ASP A 100 -8.38 -22.90 -1.88
CA ASP A 100 -7.15 -22.97 -1.08
C ASP A 100 -6.71 -21.55 -0.69
N GLN A 101 -6.94 -21.21 0.58
CA GLN A 101 -6.63 -19.90 1.14
C GLN A 101 -5.15 -19.54 1.04
N LYS A 102 -4.24 -20.54 1.02
CA LYS A 102 -2.80 -20.30 0.89
C LYS A 102 -2.46 -19.83 -0.51
N MET A 103 -2.95 -20.54 -1.53
CA MET A 103 -2.77 -20.15 -2.93
C MET A 103 -3.41 -18.80 -3.23
N LEU A 104 -4.63 -18.56 -2.73
CA LEU A 104 -5.31 -17.29 -2.92
C LEU A 104 -4.51 -16.12 -2.30
N SER A 105 -4.06 -16.27 -1.05
CA SER A 105 -3.30 -15.22 -0.35
C SER A 105 -1.94 -14.98 -1.00
N LEU A 106 -1.29 -16.01 -1.55
CA LEU A 106 -0.05 -15.86 -2.32
C LEU A 106 -0.28 -15.07 -3.61
N VAL A 107 -1.26 -15.46 -4.42
CA VAL A 107 -1.54 -14.80 -5.71
C VAL A 107 -1.98 -13.36 -5.49
N VAL A 108 -2.92 -13.12 -4.56
CA VAL A 108 -3.39 -11.77 -4.27
C VAL A 108 -2.29 -10.93 -3.62
N GLY A 109 -1.49 -11.50 -2.71
CA GLY A 109 -0.34 -10.83 -2.12
C GLY A 109 0.64 -10.31 -3.18
N ILE A 110 1.01 -11.15 -4.16
CA ILE A 110 1.88 -10.76 -5.27
C ILE A 110 1.25 -9.63 -6.11
N ILE A 111 -0.04 -9.74 -6.43
CA ILE A 111 -0.76 -8.69 -7.20
C ILE A 111 -0.75 -7.36 -6.44
N LEU A 112 -1.09 -7.38 -5.15
CA LEU A 112 -1.13 -6.18 -4.30
C LEU A 112 0.26 -5.55 -4.15
N MET A 113 1.30 -6.35 -3.94
CA MET A 113 2.69 -5.89 -3.91
C MET A 113 3.10 -5.29 -5.26
N GLY A 114 2.67 -5.87 -6.38
CA GLY A 114 2.91 -5.34 -7.72
C GLY A 114 2.26 -3.96 -7.92
N ILE A 115 0.99 -3.82 -7.57
CA ILE A 115 0.25 -2.54 -7.64
C ILE A 115 0.94 -1.49 -6.76
N ALA A 116 1.28 -1.84 -5.51
CA ALA A 116 1.95 -0.94 -4.59
C ALA A 116 3.34 -0.53 -5.09
N SER A 117 4.12 -1.46 -5.64
CA SER A 117 5.45 -1.16 -6.21
C SER A 117 5.38 -0.21 -7.39
N TYR A 118 4.40 -0.41 -8.27
CA TYR A 118 4.15 0.51 -9.38
C TYR A 118 3.77 1.91 -8.88
N GLY A 119 2.88 1.98 -7.87
CA GLY A 119 2.52 3.22 -7.19
C GLY A 119 3.74 3.95 -6.61
N VAL A 120 4.60 3.24 -5.86
CA VAL A 120 5.86 3.78 -5.30
C VAL A 120 6.75 4.34 -6.41
N ASN A 121 7.01 3.57 -7.48
CA ASN A 121 7.90 4.00 -8.56
C ASN A 121 7.36 5.26 -9.26
N MET A 122 6.06 5.31 -9.56
CA MET A 122 5.44 6.47 -10.16
C MET A 122 5.55 7.71 -9.26
N GLN A 123 5.32 7.54 -7.96
CA GLN A 123 5.37 8.63 -7.01
C GLN A 123 6.79 9.17 -6.79
N LEU A 124 7.79 8.28 -6.80
CA LEU A 124 9.20 8.68 -6.78
C LEU A 124 9.60 9.45 -8.05
N ARG A 125 9.06 9.07 -9.22
CA ARG A 125 9.29 9.83 -10.47
C ARG A 125 8.71 11.24 -10.38
N LEU A 126 7.49 11.37 -9.87
CA LEU A 126 6.82 12.66 -9.68
C LEU A 126 7.56 13.55 -8.67
N LEU A 127 8.07 12.97 -7.57
CA LEU A 127 8.85 13.71 -6.57
C LEU A 127 10.24 14.17 -7.07
N LYS A 128 10.75 13.56 -8.14
CA LYS A 128 12.02 13.95 -8.79
C LYS A 128 11.83 15.05 -9.84
N GLN A 129 10.61 15.26 -10.33
CA GLN A 129 10.31 16.40 -11.20
C GLN A 129 10.34 17.68 -10.34
N LYS A 130 11.22 18.62 -10.73
CA LYS A 130 11.44 19.90 -10.04
C LYS A 130 10.26 20.83 -10.23
#